data_AF-A0A9D2PQX4-F1
#
_entry.id   AF-A0A9D2PQX4-F1
#
_cell.length_a   1.000
_cell.length_b   1.000
_cell.length_c   1.000
_cell.angle_alpha   90.00
_cell.angle_beta   90.00
_cell.angle_gamma   90.00
#
_symmetry.space_group_name_H-M   'P 1'
#
loop_
_entity.id
_entity.type
_entity.pdbx_description
1 polymer ?
#
loop_
_entity_poly.entity_id
_entity_poly.type
_entity_poly.pdbx_seq_one_letter_code
_entity_poly.pdbx_strand_id
1 'polypeptide(L)'
;MRTKEEIAQSIWEQAVQEAVCTGTLGRAVQEIFREFVPGRETGTDGTRIYYHADSLFSLYEEKGQRGVNRLLFHMLFHVLYLNLAEEKDKDSRLRHLAWDISAEYTIDCMELVSLTGRMSQEAEDICRSLWQGKDYLSQEELCRRIWELELSCETIQRWERLFHADSHKFWKKPGEKELQRILKSAGLVHAGVQGQGKAGIGRRGSLPGEKKEWYQVQEQRKRDFRRFLRRYFVEREELQTDKESFDYIPYLYGLKRYGNLPLIEHLEYTEARKTEELVIAIDTSSSCRRAQVQRFLEETWSILSGQENFFRKINIHVIQCDCYIQEDAVLTCEKEWKDYLKNIRIQGRGGTDFRPVFRYLDQLIKEGEFQNLKGLLYFTDGDGIYPLEEPSYKTTFLLTKEPPREANVPAWAELMYLPQKEQDAEEKEQMIQE
;
A
#
# COMPACT_ATOMS: atom_id res chain seq x y z
N MET A 1 -22.63 36.64 -3.13
CA MET A 1 -22.47 35.46 -2.25
C MET A 1 -22.72 34.24 -3.09
N ARG A 2 -21.88 33.20 -2.98
CA ARG A 2 -22.13 31.93 -3.68
C ARG A 2 -23.35 31.25 -3.07
N THR A 3 -24.16 30.57 -3.88
CA THR A 3 -25.27 29.75 -3.35
C THR A 3 -24.74 28.50 -2.66
N LYS A 4 -25.59 27.84 -1.85
CA LYS A 4 -25.23 26.54 -1.27
C LYS A 4 -24.91 25.51 -2.35
N GLU A 5 -25.65 25.49 -3.47
CA GLU A 5 -25.36 24.54 -4.55
C GLU A 5 -24.01 24.84 -5.23
N GLU A 6 -23.67 26.12 -5.44
CA GLU A 6 -22.38 26.50 -6.05
C GLU A 6 -21.17 26.07 -5.19
N ILE A 7 -21.29 26.17 -3.86
CA ILE A 7 -20.24 25.71 -2.93
C ILE A 7 -20.14 24.19 -2.95
N ALA A 8 -21.28 23.49 -2.88
CA ALA A 8 -21.31 22.03 -2.91
C ALA A 8 -20.73 21.47 -4.22
N GLN A 9 -21.05 22.12 -5.35
CA GLN A 9 -20.50 21.77 -6.65
C GLN A 9 -18.98 21.97 -6.68
N SER A 10 -18.46 23.07 -6.13
CA SER A 10 -17.01 23.31 -6.03
C SER A 10 -16.29 22.23 -5.21
N ILE A 11 -16.91 21.73 -4.13
CA ILE A 11 -16.36 20.64 -3.29
C ILE A 11 -16.26 19.33 -4.08
N TRP A 12 -17.30 19.00 -4.84
CA TRP A 12 -17.30 17.81 -5.70
C TRP A 12 -16.32 17.91 -6.86
N GLU A 13 -16.22 19.08 -7.50
CA GLU A 13 -15.25 19.33 -8.56
C GLU A 13 -13.82 19.18 -8.04
N GLN A 14 -13.53 19.69 -6.84
CA GLN A 14 -12.25 19.47 -6.18
C GLN A 14 -12.00 17.98 -5.92
N ALA A 15 -13.01 17.23 -5.46
CA ALA A 15 -12.86 15.79 -5.21
C ALA A 15 -12.52 15.02 -6.48
N VAL A 16 -13.16 15.36 -7.60
CA VAL A 16 -12.84 14.77 -8.91
C VAL A 16 -11.43 15.16 -9.36
N GLN A 17 -11.02 16.41 -9.19
CA GLN A 17 -9.67 16.85 -9.54
C GLN A 17 -8.59 16.10 -8.76
N GLU A 18 -8.76 15.98 -7.43
CA GLU A 18 -7.82 15.22 -6.59
C GLU A 18 -7.84 13.72 -6.91
N ALA A 19 -9.01 13.16 -7.27
CA ALA A 19 -9.11 11.78 -7.72
C ALA A 19 -8.34 11.53 -9.03
N VAL A 20 -8.28 12.48 -9.96
CA VAL A 20 -7.51 12.36 -11.23
C VAL A 20 -6.03 12.10 -10.98
N CYS A 21 -5.48 12.62 -9.88
CA CYS A 21 -4.09 12.36 -9.48
C CYS A 21 -3.83 10.88 -9.15
N THR A 22 -4.87 10.05 -8.99
CA THR A 22 -4.74 8.60 -8.77
C THR A 22 -4.59 7.79 -10.07
N GLY A 23 -4.43 8.46 -11.22
CA GLY A 23 -4.19 7.82 -12.51
C GLY A 23 -5.48 7.25 -13.09
N THR A 24 -5.53 5.94 -13.28
CA THR A 24 -6.65 5.33 -14.03
C THR A 24 -7.95 5.25 -13.24
N LEU A 25 -7.89 5.14 -11.91
CA LEU A 25 -9.08 5.28 -11.05
C LEU A 25 -9.69 6.67 -11.17
N GLY A 26 -8.86 7.72 -11.13
CA GLY A 26 -9.28 9.09 -11.38
C GLY A 26 -9.92 9.33 -12.75
N ARG A 27 -9.42 8.66 -13.80
CA ARG A 27 -10.07 8.67 -15.12
C ARG A 27 -11.45 8.03 -15.10
N ALA A 28 -11.62 6.91 -14.38
CA ALA A 28 -12.94 6.30 -14.24
C ALA A 28 -13.90 7.20 -13.47
N VAL A 29 -13.45 7.88 -12.41
CA VAL A 29 -14.25 8.90 -11.71
C VAL A 29 -14.77 9.95 -12.68
N GLN A 30 -13.89 10.54 -13.51
CA GLN A 30 -14.30 11.54 -14.52
C GLN A 30 -15.26 11.00 -15.58
N GLU A 31 -15.07 9.75 -16.00
CA GLU A 31 -15.91 9.18 -17.06
C GLU A 31 -17.30 8.78 -16.57
N ILE A 32 -17.37 8.25 -15.34
CA ILE A 32 -18.58 7.73 -14.69
C ILE A 32 -19.38 8.87 -14.09
N PHE A 33 -18.78 9.70 -13.23
CA PHE A 33 -19.47 10.77 -12.51
C PHE A 33 -19.33 12.11 -13.23
N ARG A 34 -20.34 12.44 -14.04
CA ARG A 34 -20.33 13.65 -14.88
C ARG A 34 -21.20 14.78 -14.35
N GLU A 35 -22.20 14.43 -13.55
CA GLU A 35 -23.21 15.37 -13.07
C GLU A 35 -23.42 15.18 -11.56
N PHE A 36 -23.39 16.29 -10.84
CA PHE A 36 -23.71 16.37 -9.42
C PHE A 36 -25.09 17.01 -9.28
N VAL A 37 -26.05 16.25 -8.80
CA VAL A 37 -27.46 16.67 -8.74
C VAL A 37 -27.86 16.91 -7.28
N PRO A 38 -28.30 18.12 -6.92
CA PRO A 38 -28.79 18.37 -5.56
C PRO A 38 -30.06 17.55 -5.29
N GLY A 39 -30.14 16.96 -4.10
CA GLY A 39 -31.21 16.06 -3.69
C GLY A 39 -31.40 16.03 -2.17
N ARG A 40 -32.25 15.11 -1.70
CA ARG A 40 -32.53 14.92 -0.26
C ARG A 40 -31.62 13.89 0.41
N GLU A 41 -31.01 13.03 -0.38
CA GLU A 41 -30.11 11.96 0.07
C GLU A 41 -28.87 11.97 -0.82
N THR A 42 -27.76 11.49 -0.27
CA THR A 42 -26.50 11.35 -1.01
C THR A 42 -26.36 9.93 -1.51
N GLY A 43 -26.01 9.73 -2.79
CA GLY A 43 -25.82 8.42 -3.40
C GLY A 43 -25.69 8.50 -4.90
N THR A 44 -25.55 7.35 -5.56
CA THR A 44 -25.33 7.29 -7.01
C THR A 44 -26.26 6.30 -7.72
N ASP A 45 -26.61 6.62 -8.97
CA ASP A 45 -27.27 5.69 -9.89
C ASP A 45 -26.28 5.01 -10.87
N GLY A 46 -24.99 5.24 -10.69
CA GLY A 46 -23.93 4.75 -11.58
C GLY A 46 -23.55 5.70 -12.72
N THR A 47 -24.20 6.86 -12.83
CA THR A 47 -23.81 7.92 -13.79
C THR A 47 -23.81 9.31 -13.18
N ARG A 48 -24.62 9.52 -12.15
CA ARG A 48 -24.79 10.78 -11.45
C ARG A 48 -24.55 10.58 -9.97
N ILE A 49 -24.09 11.64 -9.32
CA ILE A 49 -24.04 11.70 -7.86
C ILE A 49 -25.17 12.63 -7.41
N TYR A 50 -26.13 12.07 -6.70
CA TYR A 50 -27.12 12.83 -5.95
C TYR A 50 -26.50 13.21 -4.61
N TYR A 51 -26.70 14.44 -4.16
CA TYR A 51 -26.13 14.87 -2.87
C TYR A 51 -27.11 15.77 -2.11
N HIS A 52 -27.14 15.57 -0.78
CA HIS A 52 -27.78 16.51 0.14
C HIS A 52 -26.76 17.54 0.61
N ALA A 53 -26.98 18.83 0.31
CA ALA A 53 -25.98 19.88 0.52
C ALA A 53 -25.54 20.00 1.99
N ASP A 54 -26.48 19.97 2.95
CA ASP A 54 -26.12 20.10 4.36
C ASP A 54 -25.34 18.87 4.85
N SER A 55 -25.65 17.66 4.36
CA SER A 55 -24.89 16.45 4.69
C SER A 55 -23.47 16.48 4.12
N LEU A 56 -23.30 17.00 2.90
CA LEU A 56 -21.99 17.22 2.30
C LEU A 56 -21.16 18.23 3.11
N PHE A 57 -21.79 19.31 3.57
CA PHE A 57 -21.11 20.31 4.39
C PHE A 57 -20.70 19.77 5.75
N SER A 58 -21.56 19.01 6.44
CA SER A 58 -21.19 18.35 7.69
C SER A 58 -20.01 17.39 7.49
N LEU A 59 -20.01 16.61 6.40
CA LEU A 59 -18.90 15.70 6.08
C LEU A 59 -17.60 16.47 5.83
N TYR A 60 -17.67 17.57 5.08
CA TYR A 60 -16.52 18.42 4.78
C TYR A 60 -15.99 19.12 6.05
N GLU A 61 -16.87 19.58 6.94
CA GLU A 61 -16.48 20.20 8.21
C GLU A 61 -15.80 19.20 9.15
N GLU A 62 -16.33 17.99 9.25
CA GLU A 62 -15.81 16.95 10.17
C GLU A 62 -14.52 16.30 9.64
N LYS A 63 -14.47 15.96 8.36
CA LYS A 63 -13.41 15.12 7.77
C LYS A 63 -12.61 15.82 6.67
N GLY A 64 -12.90 17.08 6.38
CA GLY A 64 -12.28 17.84 5.30
C GLY A 64 -12.59 17.27 3.92
N GLN A 65 -11.81 17.72 2.93
CA GLN A 65 -11.87 17.21 1.56
C GLN A 65 -11.63 15.69 1.50
N ARG A 66 -10.85 15.13 2.43
CA ARG A 66 -10.57 13.68 2.49
C ARG A 66 -11.82 12.84 2.70
N GLY A 67 -12.77 13.31 3.51
CA GLY A 67 -14.05 12.63 3.72
C GLY A 67 -14.88 12.59 2.45
N VAL A 68 -14.91 13.69 1.70
CA VAL A 68 -15.63 13.77 0.42
C VAL A 68 -14.98 12.88 -0.63
N ASN A 69 -13.66 12.87 -0.70
CA ASN A 69 -12.91 11.98 -1.60
C ASN A 69 -13.22 10.52 -1.28
N ARG A 70 -13.22 10.14 0.01
CA ARG A 70 -13.57 8.78 0.43
C ARG A 70 -14.97 8.39 -0.03
N LEU A 71 -15.95 9.27 0.18
CA LEU A 71 -17.33 9.07 -0.29
C LEU A 71 -17.40 8.91 -1.83
N LEU A 72 -16.62 9.69 -2.58
CA LEU A 72 -16.52 9.56 -4.03
C LEU A 72 -15.99 8.18 -4.46
N PHE A 73 -14.91 7.70 -3.81
CA PHE A 73 -14.36 6.37 -4.08
C PHE A 73 -15.29 5.25 -3.62
N HIS A 74 -16.04 5.44 -2.53
CA HIS A 74 -17.06 4.50 -2.05
C HIS A 74 -18.09 4.26 -3.15
N MET A 75 -18.74 5.33 -3.61
CA MET A 75 -19.68 5.28 -4.73
C MET A 75 -19.04 4.69 -6.00
N LEU A 76 -17.79 5.04 -6.31
CA LEU A 76 -17.06 4.46 -7.45
C LEU A 76 -16.99 2.93 -7.33
N PHE A 77 -16.59 2.39 -6.18
CA PHE A 77 -16.47 0.95 -6.00
C PHE A 77 -17.81 0.23 -6.05
N HIS A 78 -18.91 0.84 -5.59
CA HIS A 78 -20.23 0.26 -5.85
C HIS A 78 -20.53 0.12 -7.34
N VAL A 79 -20.17 1.12 -8.15
CA VAL A 79 -20.33 1.05 -9.62
C VAL A 79 -19.41 -0.01 -10.23
N LEU A 80 -18.14 -0.05 -9.81
CA LEU A 80 -17.14 -0.97 -10.37
C LEU A 80 -17.41 -2.43 -10.01
N TYR A 81 -17.91 -2.70 -8.80
CA TYR A 81 -18.36 -4.04 -8.39
C TYR A 81 -19.70 -4.45 -9.02
N LEU A 82 -20.34 -3.53 -9.77
CA LEU A 82 -21.64 -3.74 -10.39
C LEU A 82 -22.72 -4.09 -9.35
N ASN A 83 -22.76 -3.32 -8.25
CA ASN A 83 -23.79 -3.41 -7.21
C ASN A 83 -25.13 -2.83 -7.71
N LEU A 84 -25.51 -3.17 -8.94
CA LEU A 84 -26.54 -2.54 -9.74
C LEU A 84 -27.80 -3.40 -9.74
N ALA A 85 -28.72 -3.00 -8.85
CA ALA A 85 -30.10 -3.46 -8.66
C ALA A 85 -30.30 -4.91 -8.21
N GLU A 86 -31.16 -5.06 -7.20
CA GLU A 86 -31.85 -6.30 -6.89
C GLU A 86 -33.35 -6.10 -6.73
N GLU A 87 -34.08 -7.17 -7.00
CA GLU A 87 -35.50 -7.31 -6.69
C GLU A 87 -35.69 -7.16 -5.17
N LYS A 88 -36.76 -6.45 -4.79
CA LYS A 88 -37.04 -6.09 -3.40
C LYS A 88 -37.28 -7.34 -2.54
N ASP A 89 -36.22 -7.90 -1.98
CA ASP A 89 -36.32 -9.00 -1.02
C ASP A 89 -35.72 -8.64 0.35
N LYS A 90 -36.18 -9.32 1.41
CA LYS A 90 -35.84 -9.05 2.82
C LYS A 90 -34.35 -9.25 3.14
N ASP A 91 -33.61 -10.01 2.33
CA ASP A 91 -32.16 -10.23 2.45
C ASP A 91 -31.29 -9.03 1.97
N SER A 92 -31.94 -7.97 1.49
CA SER A 92 -31.28 -6.75 0.98
C SER A 92 -30.39 -6.05 2.02
N ARG A 93 -30.73 -6.12 3.32
CA ARG A 93 -30.01 -5.38 4.37
C ARG A 93 -28.58 -5.87 4.60
N LEU A 94 -28.37 -7.18 4.76
CA LEU A 94 -27.04 -7.75 4.97
C LEU A 94 -26.18 -7.66 3.72
N ARG A 95 -26.81 -7.74 2.54
CA ARG A 95 -26.13 -7.56 1.26
C ARG A 95 -25.64 -6.13 1.06
N HIS A 96 -26.46 -5.13 1.40
CA HIS A 96 -26.04 -3.73 1.43
C HIS A 96 -24.86 -3.51 2.38
N LEU A 97 -24.92 -4.09 3.58
CA LEU A 97 -23.81 -4.01 4.52
C LEU A 97 -22.52 -4.66 3.96
N ALA A 98 -22.64 -5.80 3.27
CA ALA A 98 -21.50 -6.42 2.61
C ALA A 98 -20.91 -5.54 1.50
N TRP A 99 -21.74 -4.82 0.75
CA TRP A 99 -21.27 -3.87 -0.26
C TRP A 99 -20.49 -2.72 0.35
N ASP A 100 -21.02 -2.10 1.40
CA ASP A 100 -20.38 -0.98 2.10
C ASP A 100 -19.03 -1.41 2.69
N ILE A 101 -19.01 -2.56 3.39
CA ILE A 101 -17.78 -3.14 3.95
C ILE A 101 -16.77 -3.40 2.84
N SER A 102 -17.19 -4.00 1.72
CA SER A 102 -16.29 -4.29 0.61
C SER A 102 -15.74 -3.02 -0.04
N ALA A 103 -16.54 -1.97 -0.20
CA ALA A 103 -16.10 -0.70 -0.77
C ALA A 103 -15.09 0.00 0.16
N GLU A 104 -15.44 0.15 1.44
CA GLU A 104 -14.59 0.77 2.45
C GLU A 104 -13.27 0.02 2.65
N TYR A 105 -13.33 -1.32 2.67
CA TYR A 105 -12.15 -2.16 2.75
C TYR A 105 -11.22 -1.94 1.56
N THR A 106 -11.78 -1.95 0.34
CA THR A 106 -10.99 -1.71 -0.87
C THR A 106 -10.38 -0.32 -0.89
N ILE A 107 -11.08 0.71 -0.40
CA ILE A 107 -10.52 2.06 -0.29
C ILE A 107 -9.29 2.09 0.59
N ASP A 108 -9.35 1.45 1.75
CA ASP A 108 -8.20 1.36 2.65
C ASP A 108 -7.07 0.51 2.06
N CYS A 109 -7.38 -0.52 1.27
CA CYS A 109 -6.37 -1.28 0.52
C CYS A 109 -5.59 -0.42 -0.49
N MET A 110 -6.16 0.68 -0.99
CA MET A 110 -5.43 1.61 -1.86
C MET A 110 -4.34 2.40 -1.11
N GLU A 111 -4.45 2.50 0.21
CA GLU A 111 -3.64 3.32 1.14
C GLU A 111 -3.38 4.75 0.66
N LEU A 112 -4.38 5.36 0.01
CA LEU A 112 -4.35 6.77 -0.36
C LEU A 112 -4.72 7.65 0.84
N VAL A 113 -4.05 7.44 1.98
CA VAL A 113 -4.42 8.05 3.28
C VAL A 113 -4.47 9.58 3.22
N SER A 114 -3.55 10.19 2.49
CA SER A 114 -3.53 11.65 2.28
C SER A 114 -4.74 12.16 1.50
N LEU A 115 -5.37 11.30 0.70
CA LEU A 115 -6.51 11.60 -0.17
C LEU A 115 -7.86 11.19 0.45
N THR A 116 -7.97 10.01 1.08
CA THR A 116 -9.24 9.43 1.54
C THR A 116 -9.32 9.22 3.06
N GLY A 117 -8.27 9.52 3.80
CA GLY A 117 -8.20 9.22 5.23
C GLY A 117 -8.05 7.71 5.51
N ARG A 118 -8.30 7.31 6.77
CA ARG A 118 -8.32 5.90 7.21
C ARG A 118 -9.69 5.54 7.74
N MET A 119 -10.06 4.26 7.64
CA MET A 119 -11.20 3.75 8.40
C MET A 119 -10.92 3.81 9.91
N SER A 120 -11.98 3.71 10.73
CA SER A 120 -11.83 3.66 12.18
C SER A 120 -11.20 2.32 12.60
N GLN A 121 -10.55 2.30 13.77
CA GLN A 121 -9.95 1.07 14.32
C GLN A 121 -10.97 -0.06 14.42
N GLU A 122 -12.19 0.28 14.84
CA GLU A 122 -13.29 -0.69 14.95
C GLU A 122 -13.68 -1.28 13.58
N ALA A 123 -13.79 -0.44 12.55
CA ALA A 123 -14.06 -0.91 11.19
C ALA A 123 -12.92 -1.80 10.68
N GLU A 124 -11.68 -1.47 11.02
CA GLU A 124 -10.50 -2.24 10.63
C GLU A 124 -10.49 -3.64 11.27
N ASP A 125 -10.80 -3.71 12.56
CA ASP A 125 -10.85 -4.97 13.32
C ASP A 125 -11.98 -5.88 12.78
N ILE A 126 -13.14 -5.31 12.44
CA ILE A 126 -14.24 -6.03 11.78
C ILE A 126 -13.77 -6.60 10.43
N CYS A 127 -13.14 -5.77 9.60
CA CYS A 127 -12.62 -6.21 8.30
C CYS A 127 -11.57 -7.32 8.46
N ARG A 128 -10.65 -7.18 9.43
CA ARG A 128 -9.61 -8.18 9.73
C ARG A 128 -10.24 -9.52 10.12
N SER A 129 -11.27 -9.47 10.98
CA SER A 129 -12.03 -10.65 11.40
C SER A 129 -12.79 -11.30 10.25
N LEU A 130 -13.36 -10.51 9.33
CA LEU A 130 -14.13 -11.04 8.19
C LEU A 130 -13.21 -11.66 7.13
N TRP A 131 -12.07 -11.04 6.84
CA TRP A 131 -11.10 -11.52 5.84
C TRP A 131 -10.33 -12.75 6.29
N GLN A 132 -10.05 -12.93 7.60
CA GLN A 132 -9.32 -14.09 8.15
C GLN A 132 -8.03 -14.42 7.38
N GLY A 133 -7.33 -13.39 6.90
CA GLY A 133 -6.13 -13.58 6.11
C GLY A 133 -6.35 -14.09 4.68
N LYS A 134 -7.55 -14.03 4.09
CA LYS A 134 -7.73 -14.21 2.65
C LYS A 134 -7.19 -13.01 1.86
N ASP A 135 -6.69 -13.26 0.64
CA ASP A 135 -6.20 -12.19 -0.24
C ASP A 135 -7.35 -11.32 -0.77
N TYR A 136 -8.52 -11.93 -0.93
CA TYR A 136 -9.74 -11.24 -1.33
C TYR A 136 -10.99 -11.93 -0.79
N LEU A 137 -12.10 -11.18 -0.76
CA LEU A 137 -13.44 -11.71 -0.52
C LEU A 137 -14.43 -11.12 -1.52
N SER A 138 -15.22 -11.98 -2.17
CA SER A 138 -16.35 -11.49 -2.96
C SER A 138 -17.46 -10.95 -2.06
N GLN A 139 -18.27 -10.03 -2.56
CA GLN A 139 -19.42 -9.50 -1.83
C GLN A 139 -20.44 -10.60 -1.48
N GLU A 140 -20.61 -11.62 -2.32
CA GLU A 140 -21.49 -12.76 -2.02
C GLU A 140 -20.90 -13.62 -0.89
N GLU A 141 -19.59 -13.86 -0.91
CA GLU A 141 -18.89 -14.56 0.17
C GLU A 141 -18.95 -13.76 1.47
N LEU A 142 -18.73 -12.46 1.40
CA LEU A 142 -18.80 -11.54 2.53
C LEU A 142 -20.21 -11.50 3.13
N CYS A 143 -21.24 -11.39 2.27
CA CYS A 143 -22.63 -11.45 2.70
C CYS A 143 -22.95 -12.79 3.38
N ARG A 144 -22.46 -13.91 2.83
CA ARG A 144 -22.62 -15.24 3.43
C ARG A 144 -21.95 -15.33 4.80
N ARG A 145 -20.72 -14.84 4.94
CA ARG A 145 -20.01 -14.79 6.22
C ARG A 145 -20.75 -13.95 7.25
N ILE A 146 -21.24 -12.78 6.88
CA ILE A 146 -22.02 -11.91 7.78
C ILE A 146 -23.30 -12.63 8.22
N TRP A 147 -23.96 -13.36 7.31
CA TRP A 147 -25.12 -14.18 7.62
C TRP A 147 -24.80 -15.31 8.60
N GLU A 148 -23.70 -16.04 8.37
CA GLU A 148 -23.24 -17.15 9.21
C GLU A 148 -22.80 -16.72 10.62
N LEU A 149 -22.45 -15.44 10.82
CA LEU A 149 -22.14 -14.90 12.14
C LEU A 149 -23.38 -14.72 13.04
N GLU A 150 -24.59 -14.86 12.49
CA GLU A 150 -25.87 -14.74 13.22
C GLU A 150 -25.93 -13.50 14.14
N LEU A 151 -25.47 -12.36 13.62
CA LEU A 151 -25.33 -11.13 14.38
C LEU A 151 -26.67 -10.59 14.87
N SER A 152 -26.67 -10.02 16.08
CA SER A 152 -27.85 -9.34 16.61
C SER A 152 -28.23 -8.13 15.75
N CYS A 153 -29.52 -7.75 15.75
CA CYS A 153 -29.99 -6.57 15.03
C CYS A 153 -29.25 -5.28 15.45
N GLU A 154 -28.88 -5.16 16.72
CA GLU A 154 -28.11 -4.03 17.26
C GLU A 154 -26.69 -3.99 16.71
N THR A 155 -26.04 -5.16 16.60
CA THR A 155 -24.71 -5.29 16.00
C THR A 155 -24.73 -4.92 14.52
N ILE A 156 -25.74 -5.37 13.78
CA ILE A 156 -25.91 -5.02 12.36
C ILE A 156 -26.11 -3.50 12.22
N GLN A 157 -26.96 -2.87 13.04
CA GLN A 157 -27.15 -1.40 13.03
C GLN A 157 -25.87 -0.64 13.40
N ARG A 158 -25.01 -1.22 14.24
CA ARG A 158 -23.72 -0.63 14.57
C ARG A 158 -22.77 -0.71 13.38
N TRP A 159 -22.69 -1.85 12.71
CA TRP A 159 -21.85 -2.02 11.52
C TRP A 159 -22.32 -1.13 10.36
N GLU A 160 -23.64 -1.04 10.13
CA GLU A 160 -24.21 -0.11 9.16
C GLU A 160 -23.76 1.33 9.45
N ARG A 161 -23.79 1.79 10.71
CA ARG A 161 -23.30 3.13 11.06
C ARG A 161 -21.80 3.35 10.83
N LEU A 162 -20.99 2.29 10.84
CA LEU A 162 -19.56 2.37 10.61
C LEU A 162 -19.19 2.45 9.13
N PHE A 163 -19.91 1.70 8.28
CA PHE A 163 -19.54 1.51 6.87
C PHE A 163 -20.44 2.27 5.89
N HIS A 164 -21.65 2.68 6.29
CA HIS A 164 -22.58 3.40 5.43
C HIS A 164 -22.03 4.79 5.06
N ALA A 165 -21.84 5.03 3.76
CA ALA A 165 -21.46 6.34 3.24
C ALA A 165 -22.50 6.92 2.27
N ASP A 166 -23.27 6.09 1.56
CA ASP A 166 -24.25 6.53 0.58
C ASP A 166 -25.56 5.73 0.55
N SER A 167 -26.61 6.30 -0.04
CA SER A 167 -27.95 5.72 -0.10
C SER A 167 -28.09 4.79 -1.30
N HIS A 168 -28.42 3.53 -1.01
CA HIS A 168 -28.66 2.53 -2.05
C HIS A 168 -30.00 2.67 -2.81
N LYS A 169 -30.80 3.69 -2.53
CA LYS A 169 -32.12 3.86 -3.17
C LYS A 169 -32.05 4.27 -4.63
N PHE A 170 -30.92 4.82 -5.06
CA PHE A 170 -30.72 5.31 -6.42
C PHE A 170 -30.35 4.21 -7.41
N TRP A 171 -29.89 3.05 -6.93
CA TRP A 171 -29.50 1.92 -7.77
C TRP A 171 -30.69 1.37 -8.56
N LYS A 172 -30.57 1.42 -9.88
CA LYS A 172 -31.52 0.85 -10.83
C LYS A 172 -30.79 -0.07 -11.77
N LYS A 173 -31.52 -1.01 -12.37
CA LYS A 173 -30.94 -1.92 -13.37
C LYS A 173 -30.52 -1.06 -14.57
N PRO A 174 -29.22 -0.98 -14.89
CA PRO A 174 -28.72 -0.09 -15.92
C PRO A 174 -29.23 -0.56 -17.29
N GLY A 175 -29.47 0.39 -18.19
CA GLY A 175 -29.74 0.05 -19.59
C GLY A 175 -28.50 -0.56 -20.27
N GLU A 176 -28.68 -1.30 -21.37
CA GLU A 176 -27.56 -1.97 -22.05
C GLU A 176 -26.44 -1.00 -22.49
N LYS A 177 -26.80 0.19 -22.95
CA LYS A 177 -25.84 1.26 -23.31
C LYS A 177 -25.09 1.82 -22.10
N GLU A 178 -25.74 1.88 -20.95
CA GLU A 178 -25.18 2.39 -19.71
C GLU A 178 -24.22 1.35 -19.10
N LEU A 179 -24.63 0.08 -19.09
CA LEU A 179 -23.79 -1.04 -18.70
C LEU A 179 -22.53 -1.13 -19.56
N GLN A 180 -22.64 -1.02 -20.89
CA GLN A 180 -21.45 -1.00 -21.77
C GLN A 180 -20.50 0.16 -21.49
N ARG A 181 -21.02 1.32 -21.05
CA ARG A 181 -20.18 2.47 -20.68
C ARG A 181 -19.47 2.23 -19.36
N ILE A 182 -20.18 1.75 -18.35
CA ILE A 182 -19.59 1.36 -17.05
C ILE A 182 -18.49 0.31 -17.28
N LEU A 183 -18.76 -0.72 -18.09
CA LEU A 183 -17.79 -1.75 -18.45
C LEU A 183 -16.59 -1.20 -19.26
N LYS A 184 -16.80 -0.18 -20.10
CA LYS A 184 -15.71 0.49 -20.82
C LYS A 184 -14.82 1.29 -19.86
N SER A 185 -15.42 2.08 -18.96
CA SER A 185 -14.69 2.87 -17.97
C SER A 185 -13.96 1.95 -16.97
N ALA A 186 -14.61 0.88 -16.53
CA ALA A 186 -13.99 -0.23 -15.80
C ALA A 186 -12.80 -0.84 -16.56
N GLY A 187 -12.96 -1.06 -17.87
CA GLY A 187 -11.93 -1.58 -18.76
C GLY A 187 -10.71 -0.65 -18.94
N LEU A 188 -10.89 0.66 -18.82
CA LEU A 188 -9.81 1.66 -18.85
C LEU A 188 -8.99 1.66 -17.55
N VAL A 189 -9.63 1.47 -16.40
CA VAL A 189 -8.92 1.26 -15.13
C VAL A 189 -8.09 -0.01 -15.19
N HIS A 190 -8.67 -1.08 -15.70
CA HIS A 190 -8.01 -2.38 -15.86
C HIS A 190 -6.75 -2.30 -16.73
N ALA A 191 -6.78 -1.57 -17.86
CA ALA A 191 -5.61 -1.40 -18.72
C ALA A 191 -4.46 -0.64 -18.00
N GLY A 192 -4.79 0.25 -17.06
CA GLY A 192 -3.80 0.93 -16.22
C GLY A 192 -3.28 0.09 -15.05
N VAL A 193 -4.15 -0.70 -14.42
CA VAL A 193 -3.77 -1.61 -13.32
C VAL A 193 -2.89 -2.76 -13.83
N GLN A 194 -3.09 -3.21 -15.09
CA GLN A 194 -2.24 -4.21 -15.75
C GLN A 194 -0.93 -3.68 -16.36
N GLY A 195 -0.62 -2.39 -16.23
CA GLY A 195 0.64 -1.79 -16.70
C GLY A 195 1.92 -2.32 -16.03
N GLN A 196 1.84 -3.31 -15.14
CA GLN A 196 2.97 -3.98 -14.49
C GLN A 196 2.98 -5.52 -14.62
N GLY A 197 2.26 -6.12 -15.57
CA GLY A 197 2.36 -7.56 -15.82
C GLY A 197 1.71 -8.02 -17.13
N LYS A 198 2.50 -8.65 -18.01
CA LYS A 198 2.06 -9.19 -19.31
C LYS A 198 0.97 -10.27 -19.15
N ALA A 199 -0.13 -10.15 -19.90
CA ALA A 199 -0.59 -11.14 -20.91
C ALA A 199 -2.00 -10.85 -21.45
N GLY A 200 -2.15 -10.88 -22.78
CA GLY A 200 -3.32 -11.47 -23.45
C GLY A 200 -4.54 -10.58 -23.71
N ILE A 201 -4.56 -9.92 -24.87
CA ILE A 201 -5.78 -9.42 -25.51
C ILE A 201 -6.63 -10.63 -25.93
N GLY A 202 -7.65 -10.97 -25.15
CA GLY A 202 -8.60 -12.06 -25.44
C GLY A 202 -10.02 -11.64 -25.08
N ARG A 203 -10.87 -11.54 -26.12
CA ARG A 203 -12.32 -11.26 -26.16
C ARG A 203 -13.07 -11.22 -24.80
N ARG A 204 -13.46 -9.99 -24.43
CA ARG A 204 -14.27 -9.61 -23.27
C ARG A 204 -15.78 -9.76 -23.51
N GLY A 205 -16.50 -10.09 -22.43
CA GLY A 205 -17.95 -10.04 -22.33
C GLY A 205 -18.63 -11.37 -22.64
N SER A 206 -19.20 -12.00 -21.60
CA SER A 206 -20.48 -12.78 -21.61
C SER A 206 -20.56 -13.89 -20.55
N LEU A 207 -19.65 -14.00 -19.55
CA LEU A 207 -19.71 -15.12 -18.59
C LEU A 207 -19.49 -14.71 -17.11
N PRO A 208 -20.05 -15.47 -16.15
CA PRO A 208 -20.11 -15.16 -14.71
C PRO A 208 -18.77 -15.12 -13.95
N GLY A 209 -17.63 -15.12 -14.66
CA GLY A 209 -16.28 -15.12 -14.10
C GLY A 209 -15.65 -13.73 -13.92
N GLU A 210 -16.25 -12.67 -14.48
CA GLU A 210 -15.68 -11.30 -14.51
C GLU A 210 -15.73 -10.55 -13.16
N LYS A 211 -16.40 -11.09 -12.13
CA LYS A 211 -16.43 -10.48 -10.78
C LYS A 211 -15.06 -10.50 -10.07
N LYS A 212 -14.14 -11.39 -10.46
CA LYS A 212 -12.86 -11.60 -9.76
C LYS A 212 -11.86 -10.45 -9.89
N GLU A 213 -12.00 -9.59 -10.89
CA GLU A 213 -10.92 -8.69 -11.31
C GLU A 213 -10.71 -7.49 -10.35
N TRP A 214 -11.77 -6.96 -9.74
CA TRP A 214 -11.66 -5.80 -8.81
C TRP A 214 -11.20 -6.16 -7.41
N TYR A 215 -11.37 -7.42 -7.04
CA TYR A 215 -10.85 -7.97 -5.81
C TYR A 215 -9.31 -8.04 -5.79
N GLN A 216 -8.64 -7.90 -6.96
CA GLN A 216 -7.17 -7.80 -7.04
C GLN A 216 -6.60 -6.58 -6.31
N VAL A 217 -7.38 -5.49 -6.15
CA VAL A 217 -6.97 -4.34 -5.32
C VAL A 217 -6.84 -4.75 -3.85
N GLN A 218 -7.71 -5.66 -3.39
CA GLN A 218 -7.62 -6.23 -2.04
C GLN A 218 -6.40 -7.14 -1.89
N GLU A 219 -6.04 -7.90 -2.94
CA GLU A 219 -4.82 -8.72 -2.95
C GLU A 219 -3.54 -7.86 -2.81
N GLN A 220 -3.58 -6.59 -3.20
CA GLN A 220 -2.44 -5.67 -3.07
C GLN A 220 -2.20 -5.19 -1.64
N ARG A 221 -3.21 -5.20 -0.74
CA ARG A 221 -2.98 -4.93 0.69
C ARG A 221 -2.04 -5.97 1.30
N LYS A 222 -2.09 -7.23 0.86
CA LYS A 222 -1.07 -8.23 1.27
C LYS A 222 0.32 -8.03 0.68
N ARG A 223 0.49 -7.12 -0.30
CA ARG A 223 1.80 -6.73 -0.84
C ARG A 223 2.45 -5.61 -0.01
N ASP A 224 2.11 -5.49 1.27
CA ASP A 224 2.69 -4.55 2.25
C ASP A 224 4.22 -4.52 2.20
N PHE A 225 4.87 -5.68 2.06
CA PHE A 225 6.32 -5.78 1.93
C PHE A 225 6.87 -5.01 0.70
N ARG A 226 6.16 -5.03 -0.43
CA ARG A 226 6.54 -4.29 -1.65
C ARG A 226 6.48 -2.79 -1.47
N ARG A 227 5.49 -2.28 -0.73
CA ARG A 227 5.30 -0.83 -0.51
C ARG A 227 6.19 -0.32 0.60
N PHE A 228 6.40 -1.14 1.63
CA PHE A 228 7.32 -0.89 2.73
C PHE A 228 8.76 -0.73 2.24
N LEU A 229 9.27 -1.65 1.43
CA LEU A 229 10.61 -1.52 0.84
C LEU A 229 10.77 -0.21 0.05
N ARG A 230 9.75 0.21 -0.72
CA ARG A 230 9.80 1.50 -1.45
C ARG A 230 9.96 2.72 -0.54
N ARG A 231 9.55 2.65 0.74
CA ARG A 231 9.73 3.75 1.72
C ARG A 231 11.20 3.96 2.09
N TYR A 232 12.04 2.92 2.01
CA TYR A 232 13.48 3.01 2.27
C TYR A 232 14.24 3.68 1.13
N PHE A 233 13.69 3.60 -0.10
CA PHE A 233 14.37 4.01 -1.34
C PHE A 233 13.78 5.29 -1.96
N VAL A 234 13.15 6.15 -1.16
CA VAL A 234 12.66 7.45 -1.67
C VAL A 234 13.87 8.25 -2.17
N GLU A 235 13.91 8.49 -3.48
CA GLU A 235 14.92 9.33 -4.13
C GLU A 235 14.97 10.68 -3.43
N ARG A 236 16.05 10.96 -2.72
CA ARG A 236 16.38 12.31 -2.26
C ARG A 236 17.52 12.80 -3.13
N GLU A 237 17.21 13.69 -4.06
CA GLU A 237 18.23 14.53 -4.68
C GLU A 237 18.78 15.47 -3.60
N GLU A 238 19.95 15.16 -3.03
CA GLU A 238 20.70 16.13 -2.23
C GLU A 238 21.38 17.11 -3.20
N LEU A 239 20.67 18.18 -3.55
CA LEU A 239 21.25 19.31 -4.26
C LEU A 239 22.30 19.97 -3.36
N GLN A 240 23.58 19.86 -3.75
CA GLN A 240 24.65 20.62 -3.12
C GLN A 240 24.94 21.88 -3.94
N THR A 241 25.10 23.01 -3.26
CA THR A 241 25.54 24.25 -3.88
C THR A 241 27.02 24.11 -4.24
N ASP A 242 27.35 24.22 -5.52
CA ASP A 242 28.73 24.30 -5.96
C ASP A 242 29.32 25.65 -5.51
N LYS A 243 30.31 25.60 -4.61
CA LYS A 243 30.96 26.81 -4.09
C LYS A 243 32.09 27.31 -4.99
N GLU A 244 32.55 26.49 -5.94
CA GLU A 244 33.65 26.83 -6.84
C GLU A 244 33.13 27.50 -8.13
N SER A 245 31.90 27.19 -8.54
CA SER A 245 31.30 27.71 -9.78
C SER A 245 30.63 29.08 -9.65
N PHE A 246 30.62 29.70 -8.47
CA PHE A 246 30.01 31.02 -8.29
C PHE A 246 30.92 32.16 -8.81
N ASP A 247 30.57 32.74 -9.96
CA ASP A 247 31.28 33.89 -10.54
C ASP A 247 30.71 35.24 -10.04
N TYR A 248 31.57 36.08 -9.46
CA TYR A 248 31.21 37.42 -8.97
C TYR A 248 31.15 38.49 -10.07
N ILE A 249 31.65 38.22 -11.27
CA ILE A 249 31.77 39.18 -12.37
C ILE A 249 30.40 39.76 -12.80
N PRO A 250 29.32 38.98 -13.01
CA PRO A 250 28.02 39.51 -13.40
C PRO A 250 27.42 40.44 -12.34
N TYR A 251 27.57 40.08 -11.07
CA TYR A 251 27.10 40.86 -9.92
C TYR A 251 27.77 42.24 -9.86
N LEU A 252 29.10 42.27 -9.94
CA LEU A 252 29.89 43.50 -9.96
C LEU A 252 29.58 44.37 -11.18
N TYR A 253 29.40 43.74 -12.35
CA TYR A 253 29.03 44.45 -13.57
C TYR A 253 27.65 45.12 -13.46
N GLY A 254 26.66 44.42 -12.91
CA GLY A 254 25.31 44.97 -12.68
C GLY A 254 25.34 46.20 -11.78
N LEU A 255 26.02 46.10 -10.63
CA LEU A 255 26.16 47.22 -9.70
C LEU A 255 26.93 48.40 -10.30
N LYS A 256 28.01 48.14 -11.05
CA LYS A 256 28.80 49.22 -11.66
C LYS A 256 28.06 49.93 -12.79
N ARG A 257 27.27 49.21 -13.58
CA ARG A 257 26.60 49.75 -14.77
C ARG A 257 25.21 50.32 -14.48
N TYR A 258 24.47 49.71 -13.57
CA TYR A 258 23.08 50.06 -13.27
C TYR A 258 22.86 50.53 -11.83
N GLY A 259 23.92 50.53 -11.00
CA GLY A 259 23.88 51.05 -9.62
C GLY A 259 23.18 50.09 -8.67
N ASN A 260 21.85 50.13 -8.66
CA ASN A 260 21.00 49.40 -7.71
C ASN A 260 20.45 48.07 -8.25
N LEU A 261 20.96 47.58 -9.39
CA LEU A 261 20.52 46.33 -10.00
C LEU A 261 21.67 45.32 -10.10
N PRO A 262 21.84 44.44 -9.10
CA PRO A 262 22.78 43.32 -9.22
C PRO A 262 22.24 42.31 -10.22
N LEU A 263 23.11 41.84 -11.13
CA LEU A 263 22.79 40.71 -12.00
C LEU A 263 23.24 39.43 -11.29
N ILE A 264 22.27 38.58 -10.97
CA ILE A 264 22.49 37.33 -10.24
C ILE A 264 22.32 36.18 -11.22
N GLU A 265 23.35 35.35 -11.32
CA GLU A 265 23.28 34.09 -12.06
C GLU A 265 22.49 33.04 -11.28
N HIS A 266 21.87 32.10 -12.00
CA HIS A 266 21.18 30.98 -11.36
C HIS A 266 22.22 30.03 -10.76
N LEU A 267 21.98 29.56 -9.53
CA LEU A 267 22.89 28.64 -8.85
C LEU A 267 23.08 27.36 -9.69
N GLU A 268 24.33 26.97 -9.94
CA GLU A 268 24.67 25.65 -10.44
C GLU A 268 24.68 24.65 -9.27
N TYR A 269 24.01 23.52 -9.45
CA TYR A 269 23.94 22.45 -8.46
C TYR A 269 24.83 21.30 -8.91
N THR A 270 25.60 20.73 -7.98
CA THR A 270 26.30 19.46 -8.21
C THR A 270 25.47 18.32 -7.63
N GLU A 271 25.22 17.29 -8.42
CA GLU A 271 24.64 16.03 -7.91
C GLU A 271 25.72 15.24 -7.16
N ALA A 272 25.69 15.28 -5.82
CA ALA A 272 26.53 14.39 -5.03
C ALA A 272 25.94 12.96 -5.08
N ARG A 273 26.54 12.08 -5.88
CA ARG A 273 26.19 10.65 -5.91
C ARG A 273 26.80 9.94 -4.71
N LYS A 274 26.09 9.91 -3.58
CA LYS A 274 26.45 9.04 -2.45
C LYS A 274 25.85 7.65 -2.68
N THR A 275 26.68 6.62 -2.57
CA THR A 275 26.20 5.23 -2.55
C THR A 275 25.44 5.01 -1.23
N GLU A 276 24.22 4.50 -1.30
CA GLU A 276 23.41 4.19 -0.12
C GLU A 276 23.59 2.71 0.24
N GLU A 277 23.51 2.39 1.53
CA GLU A 277 23.68 1.01 2.01
C GLU A 277 22.40 0.50 2.66
N LEU A 278 22.07 -0.76 2.38
CA LEU A 278 20.98 -1.48 3.01
C LEU A 278 21.50 -2.80 3.58
N VAL A 279 21.14 -3.09 4.83
CA VAL A 279 21.49 -4.36 5.46
C VAL A 279 20.25 -5.24 5.58
N ILE A 280 20.39 -6.49 5.14
CA ILE A 280 19.41 -7.55 5.31
C ILE A 280 20.03 -8.61 6.23
N ALA A 281 19.62 -8.63 7.49
CA ALA A 281 20.01 -9.67 8.42
C ALA A 281 19.01 -10.85 8.35
N ILE A 282 19.53 -12.06 8.24
CA ILE A 282 18.76 -13.30 8.16
C ILE A 282 19.10 -14.15 9.37
N ASP A 283 18.10 -14.41 10.19
CA ASP A 283 18.18 -15.37 11.28
C ASP A 283 18.26 -16.80 10.72
N THR A 284 19.37 -17.49 10.99
CA THR A 284 19.62 -18.87 10.58
C THR A 284 19.49 -19.87 11.73
N SER A 285 18.83 -19.47 12.82
CA SER A 285 18.47 -20.38 13.92
C SER A 285 17.63 -21.57 13.43
N SER A 286 17.55 -22.61 14.27
CA SER A 286 16.98 -23.92 13.91
C SER A 286 15.52 -23.90 13.39
N SER A 287 14.80 -22.79 13.60
CA SER A 287 13.41 -22.57 13.20
C SER A 287 13.24 -22.01 11.79
N CYS A 288 14.27 -21.42 11.18
CA CYS A 288 14.20 -20.81 9.85
C CYS A 288 14.47 -21.83 8.72
N ARG A 289 13.43 -22.16 7.93
CA ARG A 289 13.56 -23.10 6.79
C ARG A 289 14.21 -22.43 5.59
N ARG A 290 15.05 -23.16 4.85
CA ARG A 290 15.69 -22.69 3.60
C ARG A 290 14.69 -22.13 2.58
N ALA A 291 13.55 -22.80 2.42
CA ALA A 291 12.51 -22.36 1.49
C ALA A 291 11.94 -20.97 1.85
N GLN A 292 11.85 -20.64 3.14
CA GLN A 292 11.34 -19.35 3.60
C GLN A 292 12.34 -18.23 3.33
N VAL A 293 13.63 -18.46 3.63
CA VAL A 293 14.71 -17.50 3.37
C VAL A 293 14.87 -17.24 1.87
N GLN A 294 14.89 -18.30 1.07
CA GLN A 294 15.02 -18.16 -0.38
C GLN A 294 13.85 -17.37 -0.97
N ARG A 295 12.62 -17.70 -0.55
CA ARG A 295 11.43 -16.98 -0.99
C ARG A 295 11.44 -15.52 -0.56
N PHE A 296 11.88 -15.22 0.66
CA PHE A 296 12.04 -13.86 1.14
C PHE A 296 13.03 -13.05 0.26
N LEU A 297 14.18 -13.64 -0.08
CA LEU A 297 15.16 -13.00 -0.96
C LEU A 297 14.66 -12.88 -2.40
N GLU A 298 13.87 -13.83 -2.91
CA GLU A 298 13.23 -13.74 -4.23
C GLU A 298 12.14 -12.66 -4.28
N GLU A 299 11.33 -12.55 -3.23
CA GLU A 299 10.32 -11.50 -3.11
C GLU A 299 11.00 -10.13 -3.01
N THR A 300 12.06 -10.01 -2.19
CA THR A 300 12.91 -8.81 -2.09
C THR A 300 13.51 -8.45 -3.45
N TRP A 301 14.12 -9.42 -4.14
CA TRP A 301 14.66 -9.23 -5.49
C TRP A 301 13.62 -8.69 -6.46
N SER A 302 12.44 -9.33 -6.51
CA SER A 302 11.36 -8.94 -7.41
C SER A 302 10.88 -7.51 -7.18
N ILE A 303 11.06 -6.98 -5.96
CA ILE A 303 10.70 -5.60 -5.61
C ILE A 303 11.80 -4.65 -6.08
N LEU A 304 13.06 -4.99 -5.81
CA LEU A 304 14.22 -4.15 -6.14
C LEU A 304 14.50 -4.10 -7.65
N SER A 305 14.31 -5.22 -8.36
CA SER A 305 14.53 -5.31 -9.82
C SER A 305 13.55 -4.48 -10.65
N GLY A 306 12.46 -3.99 -10.04
CA GLY A 306 11.47 -3.12 -10.68
C GLY A 306 11.91 -1.66 -10.77
N GLN A 307 13.01 -1.25 -10.12
CA GLN A 307 13.55 0.10 -10.17
C GLN A 307 14.76 0.15 -11.11
N GLU A 308 14.70 1.02 -12.12
CA GLU A 308 15.85 1.24 -13.02
C GLU A 308 17.04 1.79 -12.22
N ASN A 309 18.24 1.24 -12.47
CA ASN A 309 19.52 1.68 -11.87
C ASN A 309 19.69 1.49 -10.35
N PHE A 310 18.91 0.63 -9.69
CA PHE A 310 19.02 0.34 -8.25
C PHE A 310 20.46 0.04 -7.78
N PHE A 311 21.11 -0.94 -8.40
CA PHE A 311 22.49 -1.35 -8.04
C PHE A 311 23.59 -0.35 -8.43
N ARG A 312 23.26 0.71 -9.19
CA ARG A 312 24.24 1.77 -9.47
C ARG A 312 24.37 2.76 -8.32
N LYS A 313 23.39 2.77 -7.41
CA LYS A 313 23.30 3.72 -6.30
C LYS A 313 23.33 3.03 -4.92
N ILE A 314 23.09 1.71 -4.85
CA ILE A 314 22.85 1.00 -3.58
C ILE A 314 23.67 -0.28 -3.47
N ASN A 315 24.36 -0.44 -2.34
CA ASN A 315 25.02 -1.67 -1.93
C ASN A 315 24.14 -2.42 -0.92
N ILE A 316 23.94 -3.73 -1.11
CA ILE A 316 23.18 -4.55 -0.16
C ILE A 316 24.13 -5.48 0.58
N HIS A 317 24.07 -5.46 1.91
CA HIS A 317 24.78 -6.38 2.78
C HIS A 317 23.80 -7.44 3.27
N VAL A 318 24.02 -8.70 2.90
CA VAL A 318 23.23 -9.83 3.38
C VAL A 318 24.02 -10.53 4.47
N ILE A 319 23.55 -10.38 5.72
CA ILE A 319 24.20 -10.93 6.91
C ILE A 319 23.42 -12.15 7.36
N GLN A 320 24.06 -13.31 7.45
CA GLN A 320 23.50 -14.49 8.10
C GLN A 320 23.98 -14.53 9.55
N CYS A 321 23.07 -14.76 10.49
CA CYS A 321 23.36 -14.68 11.91
C CYS A 321 22.48 -15.62 12.75
N ASP A 322 23.05 -16.10 13.85
CA ASP A 322 22.37 -16.83 14.92
C ASP A 322 22.73 -16.22 16.30
N CYS A 323 23.47 -16.92 17.17
CA CYS A 323 24.16 -16.31 18.31
C CYS A 323 25.39 -15.49 17.87
N TYR A 324 25.90 -15.73 16.66
CA TYR A 324 27.05 -15.07 16.08
C TYR A 324 26.80 -14.74 14.61
N ILE A 325 27.63 -13.85 14.05
CA ILE A 325 27.61 -13.59 12.61
C ILE A 325 28.29 -14.75 11.90
N GLN A 326 27.58 -15.36 10.96
CA GLN A 326 28.03 -16.52 10.19
C GLN A 326 28.60 -16.11 8.83
N GLU A 327 27.97 -15.13 8.19
CA GLU A 327 28.35 -14.65 6.86
C GLU A 327 27.94 -13.19 6.70
N ASP A 328 28.78 -12.39 6.05
CA ASP A 328 28.42 -11.07 5.51
C ASP A 328 28.74 -11.08 4.00
N ALA A 329 27.71 -10.98 3.17
CA ALA A 329 27.81 -10.98 1.72
C ALA A 329 27.42 -9.62 1.16
N VAL A 330 28.38 -8.93 0.52
CA VAL A 330 28.16 -7.65 -0.13
C VAL A 330 27.73 -7.87 -1.57
N LEU A 331 26.55 -7.38 -1.92
CA LEU A 331 25.94 -7.50 -3.24
C LEU A 331 25.87 -6.12 -3.88
N THR A 332 26.67 -5.93 -4.94
CA THR A 332 26.80 -4.67 -5.67
C THR A 332 26.15 -4.71 -7.04
N CYS A 333 25.76 -5.89 -7.54
CA CYS A 333 25.09 -6.01 -8.83
C CYS A 333 24.03 -7.12 -8.92
N GLU A 334 23.18 -7.03 -9.95
CA GLU A 334 22.13 -8.02 -10.25
C GLU A 334 22.67 -9.44 -10.44
N LYS A 335 23.86 -9.59 -11.04
CA LYS A 335 24.46 -10.90 -11.27
C LYS A 335 24.86 -11.56 -9.95
N GLU A 336 25.53 -10.81 -9.07
CA GLU A 336 25.90 -11.26 -7.73
C GLU A 336 24.68 -11.68 -6.91
N TRP A 337 23.58 -10.93 -6.99
CA TRP A 337 22.34 -11.30 -6.32
C TRP A 337 21.77 -12.64 -6.82
N LYS A 338 21.68 -12.83 -8.14
CA LYS A 338 21.17 -14.08 -8.73
C LYS A 338 22.07 -15.27 -8.42
N ASP A 339 23.38 -15.06 -8.36
CA ASP A 339 24.34 -16.09 -8.01
C ASP A 339 24.27 -16.44 -6.52
N TYR A 340 24.08 -15.43 -5.65
CA TYR A 340 23.82 -15.63 -4.22
C TYR A 340 22.54 -16.45 -3.98
N LEU A 341 21.43 -16.08 -4.64
CA LEU A 341 20.16 -16.83 -4.56
C LEU A 341 20.30 -18.31 -4.92
N LYS A 342 21.06 -18.62 -5.98
CA LYS A 342 21.28 -20.00 -6.44
C LYS A 342 22.16 -20.81 -5.47
N ASN A 343 23.18 -20.17 -4.91
CA ASN A 343 24.22 -20.83 -4.13
C ASN A 343 24.05 -20.67 -2.62
N ILE A 344 22.93 -20.11 -2.15
CA ILE A 344 22.72 -19.86 -0.73
C ILE A 344 22.89 -21.15 0.09
N ARG A 345 23.74 -21.08 1.10
CA ARG A 345 23.99 -22.15 2.07
C ARG A 345 23.74 -21.57 3.44
N ILE A 346 22.66 -22.03 4.08
CA ILE A 346 22.34 -21.62 5.43
C ILE A 346 23.36 -22.24 6.38
N GLN A 347 24.13 -21.38 7.04
CA GLN A 347 25.12 -21.76 8.05
C GLN A 347 24.61 -21.34 9.43
N GLY A 348 24.76 -22.20 10.45
CA GLY A 348 24.25 -21.94 11.80
C GLY A 348 23.46 -23.11 12.40
N ARG A 349 22.36 -22.79 13.11
CA ARG A 349 21.51 -23.62 14.02
C ARG A 349 21.81 -23.49 15.52
N GLY A 350 22.43 -22.39 15.95
CA GLY A 350 22.51 -22.02 17.36
C GLY A 350 21.18 -21.52 17.94
N GLY A 351 21.25 -20.99 19.16
CA GLY A 351 20.19 -20.15 19.72
C GLY A 351 20.13 -18.78 19.02
N THR A 352 19.20 -17.93 19.44
CA THR A 352 18.90 -16.67 18.77
C THR A 352 19.25 -15.46 19.65
N ASP A 353 20.22 -14.65 19.22
CA ASP A 353 20.55 -13.35 19.84
C ASP A 353 20.69 -12.31 18.73
N PHE A 354 19.87 -11.26 18.74
CA PHE A 354 19.88 -10.26 17.69
C PHE A 354 20.99 -9.21 17.88
N ARG A 355 21.46 -9.02 19.12
CA ARG A 355 22.44 -7.97 19.50
C ARG A 355 23.78 -8.02 18.76
N PRO A 356 24.35 -9.18 18.39
CA PRO A 356 25.61 -9.25 17.64
C PRO A 356 25.56 -8.48 16.30
N VAL A 357 24.44 -8.53 15.58
CA VAL A 357 24.27 -7.79 14.32
C VAL A 357 24.34 -6.30 14.57
N PHE A 358 23.64 -5.78 15.57
CA PHE A 358 23.66 -4.34 15.89
C PHE A 358 25.07 -3.87 16.28
N ARG A 359 25.79 -4.65 17.10
CA ARG A 359 27.18 -4.32 17.46
C ARG A 359 28.10 -4.27 16.25
N TYR A 360 27.92 -5.19 15.30
CA TYR A 360 28.70 -5.24 14.08
C TYR A 360 28.42 -4.05 13.17
N LEU A 361 27.14 -3.69 13.00
CA LEU A 361 26.76 -2.51 12.23
C LEU A 361 27.27 -1.22 12.88
N ASP A 362 27.15 -1.08 14.19
CA ASP A 362 27.69 0.07 14.93
C ASP A 362 29.22 0.19 14.79
N GLN A 363 29.93 -0.94 14.70
CA GLN A 363 31.36 -0.97 14.45
C GLN A 363 31.68 -0.50 13.03
N LEU A 364 30.99 -1.02 12.01
CA LEU A 364 31.18 -0.63 10.61
C LEU A 364 30.84 0.85 10.36
N ILE A 365 29.83 1.39 11.06
CA ILE A 365 29.52 2.83 11.04
C ILE A 365 30.66 3.65 11.66
N LYS A 366 31.22 3.21 12.79
CA LYS A 366 32.34 3.90 13.45
C LYS A 366 33.63 3.87 12.64
N GLU A 367 33.88 2.77 11.93
CA GLU A 367 35.04 2.58 11.05
C GLU A 367 34.90 3.37 9.74
N GLY A 368 33.70 3.86 9.42
CA GLY A 368 33.42 4.66 8.22
C GLY A 368 33.23 3.81 6.96
N GLU A 369 33.13 2.49 7.10
CA GLU A 369 32.78 1.56 6.02
C GLU A 369 31.34 1.80 5.55
N PHE A 370 30.42 2.07 6.49
CA PHE A 370 29.08 2.55 6.16
C PHE A 370 29.01 4.07 6.16
N GLN A 371 28.88 4.68 4.99
CA GLN A 371 28.74 6.14 4.88
C GLN A 371 27.29 6.60 4.97
N ASN A 372 26.33 5.74 4.60
CA ASN A 372 24.91 6.12 4.53
C ASN A 372 23.98 4.90 4.64
N LEU A 373 24.00 4.23 5.79
CA LEU A 373 23.09 3.12 6.10
C LEU A 373 21.63 3.61 6.20
N LYS A 374 20.79 3.21 5.24
CA LYS A 374 19.36 3.59 5.21
C LYS A 374 18.52 2.83 6.21
N GLY A 375 18.88 1.58 6.45
CA GLY A 375 18.21 0.76 7.43
C GLY A 375 18.64 -0.69 7.45
N LEU A 376 18.10 -1.39 8.44
CA LEU A 376 18.28 -2.79 8.72
C LEU A 376 16.94 -3.51 8.59
N LEU A 377 16.89 -4.51 7.73
CA LEU A 377 15.78 -5.45 7.62
C LEU A 377 16.19 -6.76 8.27
N TYR A 378 15.53 -7.14 9.35
CA TYR A 378 15.87 -8.33 10.13
C TYR A 378 14.81 -9.41 9.94
N PHE A 379 15.11 -10.46 9.18
CA PHE A 379 14.22 -11.60 8.99
C PHE A 379 14.39 -12.62 10.11
N THR A 380 13.35 -12.84 10.91
CA THR A 380 13.36 -13.76 12.06
C THR A 380 11.95 -14.29 12.37
N ASP A 381 11.83 -15.32 13.21
CA ASP A 381 10.56 -15.75 13.79
C ASP A 381 10.19 -14.99 15.07
N GLY A 382 11.10 -14.14 15.57
CA GLY A 382 10.87 -13.25 16.71
C GLY A 382 11.22 -13.84 18.07
N ASP A 383 11.72 -15.07 18.12
CA ASP A 383 12.14 -15.71 19.37
C ASP A 383 13.65 -15.50 19.59
N GLY A 384 14.01 -14.35 20.16
CA GLY A 384 15.41 -13.99 20.42
C GLY A 384 15.57 -12.79 21.34
N ILE A 385 16.82 -12.50 21.71
CA ILE A 385 17.14 -11.37 22.59
C ILE A 385 17.27 -10.09 21.77
N TYR A 386 16.35 -9.16 21.98
CA TYR A 386 16.34 -7.85 21.33
C TYR A 386 17.34 -6.87 21.97
N PRO A 387 17.86 -5.88 21.21
CA PRO A 387 18.63 -4.78 21.80
C PRO A 387 17.72 -3.88 22.63
N LEU A 388 18.20 -3.41 23.79
CA LEU A 388 17.43 -2.50 24.65
C LEU A 388 17.44 -1.06 24.12
N GLU A 389 18.55 -0.63 23.53
CA GLU A 389 18.75 0.73 23.04
C GLU A 389 18.36 0.86 21.56
N GLU A 390 17.76 1.99 21.21
CA GLU A 390 17.37 2.31 19.85
C GLU A 390 18.61 2.62 18.99
N PRO A 391 18.78 1.97 17.82
CA PRO A 391 19.90 2.22 16.91
C PRO A 391 19.77 3.56 16.18
N SER A 392 20.88 4.09 15.69
CA SER A 392 20.92 5.35 14.92
C SER A 392 20.30 5.28 13.52
N TYR A 393 20.00 4.06 13.05
CA TYR A 393 19.44 3.76 11.73
C TYR A 393 18.09 3.06 11.86
N LYS A 394 17.24 3.20 10.83
CA LYS A 394 15.91 2.59 10.83
C LYS A 394 16.02 1.07 10.84
N THR A 395 15.36 0.43 11.79
CA THR A 395 15.41 -1.02 11.96
C THR A 395 13.99 -1.59 11.93
N THR A 396 13.81 -2.65 11.16
CA THR A 396 12.52 -3.36 11.10
C THR A 396 12.72 -4.85 11.16
N PHE A 397 11.97 -5.48 12.05
CA PHE A 397 11.92 -6.93 12.20
C PHE A 397 10.79 -7.48 11.34
N LEU A 398 11.17 -8.31 10.36
CA LEU A 398 10.29 -9.06 9.49
C LEU A 398 10.01 -10.42 10.14
N LEU A 399 8.89 -10.50 10.82
CA LEU A 399 8.48 -11.63 11.63
C LEU A 399 7.64 -12.63 10.83
N THR A 400 7.98 -13.91 10.93
CA THR A 400 7.14 -14.99 10.38
C THR A 400 6.01 -15.43 11.32
N LYS A 401 6.14 -15.12 12.62
CA LYS A 401 5.19 -15.46 13.70
C LYS A 401 5.18 -14.34 14.74
N GLU A 402 4.15 -14.32 15.59
CA GLU A 402 4.15 -13.43 16.76
C GLU A 402 5.26 -13.84 17.73
N PRO A 403 6.06 -12.88 18.23
CA PRO A 403 7.14 -13.16 19.15
C PRO A 403 6.56 -13.62 20.50
N PRO A 404 7.19 -14.59 21.19
CA PRO A 404 6.72 -15.02 22.49
C PRO A 404 6.75 -13.86 23.48
N ARG A 405 5.83 -13.85 24.46
CA ARG A 405 5.75 -12.79 25.50
C ARG A 405 7.07 -12.60 26.25
N GLU A 406 7.88 -13.65 26.31
CA GLU A 406 9.18 -13.71 26.98
C GLU A 406 10.30 -12.98 26.21
N ALA A 407 10.09 -12.71 24.91
CA ALA A 407 11.09 -12.05 24.05
C ALA A 407 11.31 -10.56 24.40
N ASN A 408 10.43 -9.95 25.20
CA ASN A 408 10.55 -8.56 25.69
C ASN A 408 10.88 -7.55 24.57
N VAL A 409 10.05 -7.52 23.53
CA VAL A 409 10.27 -6.65 22.37
C VAL A 409 10.27 -5.17 22.80
N PRO A 410 11.32 -4.39 22.45
CA PRO A 410 11.41 -2.97 22.75
C PRO A 410 10.35 -2.14 22.02
N ALA A 411 9.87 -1.05 22.64
CA ALA A 411 8.87 -0.16 22.04
C ALA A 411 9.34 0.57 20.77
N TRP A 412 10.66 0.69 20.56
CA TRP A 412 11.24 1.31 19.36
C TRP A 412 11.26 0.37 18.16
N ALA A 413 11.16 -0.95 18.37
CA ALA A 413 11.30 -1.94 17.30
C ALA A 413 10.06 -1.92 16.39
N GLU A 414 10.26 -1.58 15.11
CA GLU A 414 9.21 -1.69 14.11
C GLU A 414 9.05 -3.17 13.73
N LEU A 415 7.87 -3.74 13.99
CA LEU A 415 7.54 -5.13 13.67
C LEU A 415 6.66 -5.19 12.43
N MET A 416 6.99 -6.10 11.52
CA MET A 416 6.19 -6.39 10.33
C MET A 416 6.01 -7.89 10.18
N TYR A 417 4.77 -8.33 10.01
CA TYR A 417 4.47 -9.75 9.82
C TYR A 417 4.43 -10.12 8.35
N LEU A 418 5.23 -11.11 7.97
CA LEU A 418 5.20 -11.66 6.61
C LEU A 418 4.02 -12.64 6.49
N PRO A 419 3.20 -12.53 5.43
CA PRO A 419 2.05 -13.41 5.26
C PRO A 419 2.53 -14.85 5.01
N GLN A 420 2.23 -15.75 5.94
CA GLN A 420 2.35 -17.19 5.70
C GLN A 420 1.38 -17.56 4.58
N LYS A 421 1.88 -17.92 3.39
CA LYS A 421 1.05 -18.71 2.47
C LYS A 421 1.03 -20.12 3.04
N GLU A 422 -0.17 -20.63 3.29
CA GLU A 422 -0.44 -22.01 3.71
C GLU A 422 0.44 -22.97 2.90
N GLN A 423 1.45 -23.57 3.53
CA GLN A 423 2.22 -24.69 2.98
C GLN A 423 1.70 -26.04 3.50
N ASP A 424 0.50 -26.07 4.11
CA ASP A 424 0.02 -27.25 4.83
C ASP A 424 -0.80 -28.23 3.95
N ALA A 425 -0.87 -28.04 2.63
CA ALA A 425 -1.62 -28.93 1.74
C ALA A 425 -0.77 -30.01 1.04
N GLU A 426 0.53 -29.79 0.80
CA GLU A 426 1.37 -30.77 0.08
C GLU A 426 2.16 -31.71 1.03
N GLU A 427 2.40 -31.33 2.30
CA GLU A 427 3.15 -32.19 3.24
C GLU A 427 2.28 -33.23 3.96
N LYS A 428 0.93 -33.12 3.94
CA LYS A 428 0.05 -34.16 4.51
C LYS A 428 -0.11 -35.40 3.62
N GLU A 429 0.20 -35.33 2.34
CA GLU A 429 0.18 -36.52 1.46
C GLU A 429 1.51 -37.30 1.49
N GLN A 430 2.63 -36.66 1.83
CA GLN A 430 3.93 -37.34 1.89
C GLN A 430 4.20 -38.04 3.23
N MET A 431 3.55 -37.64 4.32
CA MET A 431 3.61 -38.37 5.61
C MET A 431 2.62 -39.55 5.73
N ILE A 432 1.88 -39.88 4.66
CA ILE A 432 0.99 -41.06 4.62
C ILE A 432 1.58 -42.17 3.71
N GLN A 433 2.77 -41.95 3.11
CA GLN A 433 3.42 -42.94 2.23
C GLN A 433 4.84 -43.38 2.64
N GLU A 434 5.31 -43.03 3.84
CA GLU A 434 6.41 -43.71 4.53
C GLU A 434 5.92 -44.26 5.87
#